data_AF-A0A538QAI3-F1
#
_entry.id   AF-A0A538QAI3-F1
#
_cell.length_a   1.000
_cell.length_b   1.000
_cell.length_c   1.000
_cell.angle_alpha   90.00
_cell.angle_beta   90.00
_cell.angle_gamma   90.00
#
_symmetry.space_group_name_H-M   'P 1'
#
loop_
_entity.id
_entity.type
_entity.pdbx_description
1 polymer ?
#
loop_
_entity_poly.entity_id
_entity_poly.type
_entity_poly.pdbx_seq_one_letter_code
_entity_poly.pdbx_strand_id
1 'polypeptide(L)'
;MRARYRASVSSPTLVTPGKVENYTLDLWQTGITIKKGRRLRVEIASAAFPMWSRNLNTGGHNETETAHVPATQTILHSAAYPSHVVLPRVGTPK
;
A
#
# COMPACT_ATOMS: atom_id res chain seq x y z
N MET A 1 3.47 0.88 -3.85
CA MET A 1 2.85 0.04 -4.91
C MET A 1 1.87 0.88 -5.72
N ARG A 2 1.71 0.61 -7.02
CA ARG A 2 0.68 1.18 -7.88
C ARG A 2 -0.31 0.10 -8.30
N ALA A 3 -1.61 0.32 -8.13
CA ALA A 3 -2.65 -0.71 -8.25
C ALA A 3 -2.66 -1.48 -9.58
N ARG A 4 -2.26 -0.82 -10.69
CA ARG A 4 -2.19 -1.49 -12.00
C ARG A 4 -1.17 -2.63 -12.06
N TYR A 5 -0.17 -2.61 -11.19
CA TYR A 5 0.88 -3.64 -11.12
C TYR A 5 0.63 -4.68 -10.02
N ARG A 6 -0.59 -4.75 -9.46
CA ARG A 6 -0.90 -5.63 -8.32
C ARG A 6 -0.67 -7.11 -8.60
N ALA A 7 -0.84 -7.54 -9.85
CA ALA A 7 -0.69 -8.94 -10.27
C ALA A 7 0.62 -9.19 -11.02
N SER A 8 1.09 -8.20 -11.79
CA SER A 8 2.36 -8.28 -12.53
C SER A 8 2.90 -6.88 -12.80
N VAL A 9 4.21 -6.72 -12.64
CA VAL A 9 4.94 -5.49 -13.01
C VAL A 9 5.12 -5.36 -14.52
N SER A 10 5.19 -6.48 -15.25
CA SER A 10 5.39 -6.51 -16.71
C SER A 10 4.07 -6.45 -17.49
N SER A 11 2.96 -6.83 -16.87
CA SER A 11 1.63 -6.87 -17.51
C SER A 11 0.59 -6.14 -16.65
N PRO A 12 0.54 -4.80 -16.72
CA PRO A 12 -0.37 -4.02 -15.91
C PRO A 12 -1.84 -4.30 -16.26
N THR A 13 -2.69 -4.37 -15.24
CA THR A 13 -4.14 -4.53 -15.39
C THR A 13 -4.87 -3.52 -14.53
N LEU A 14 -5.91 -2.88 -15.06
CA LEU A 14 -6.70 -1.92 -14.30
C LEU A 14 -7.52 -2.60 -13.19
N VAL A 15 -7.93 -1.79 -12.22
CA VAL A 15 -8.88 -2.18 -11.17
C VAL A 15 -10.27 -1.71 -11.57
N THR A 16 -11.29 -2.45 -11.14
CA THR A 16 -12.68 -2.03 -11.32
C THR A 16 -13.07 -1.11 -10.15
N PRO A 17 -13.59 0.11 -10.40
CA PRO A 17 -14.08 0.98 -9.33
C PRO A 17 -15.10 0.29 -8.42
N GLY A 18 -14.96 0.47 -7.10
CA GLY A 18 -15.86 -0.12 -6.10
C GLY A 18 -15.65 -1.61 -5.84
N LYS A 19 -14.88 -2.32 -6.67
CA LYS A 19 -14.53 -3.72 -6.42
C LYS A 19 -13.44 -3.80 -5.36
N VAL A 20 -13.64 -4.67 -4.36
CA VAL A 20 -12.63 -4.97 -3.35
C VAL A 20 -11.51 -5.78 -4.00
N GLU A 21 -10.28 -5.33 -3.79
CA GLU A 21 -9.07 -6.00 -4.28
C GLU A 21 -8.13 -6.24 -3.09
N ASN A 22 -7.49 -7.41 -3.05
CA ASN A 22 -6.46 -7.72 -2.05
C ASN A 22 -5.08 -7.33 -2.58
N TYR A 23 -4.23 -6.81 -1.70
CA TYR A 23 -2.87 -6.40 -2.06
C TYR A 23 -1.85 -6.92 -1.07
N THR A 24 -0.78 -7.51 -1.59
CA THR A 24 0.41 -7.83 -0.82
C THR A 24 1.45 -6.74 -1.06
N LEU A 25 1.85 -6.06 0.01
CA LEU A 25 2.84 -5.00 -0.01
C LEU A 25 4.12 -5.48 0.68
N ASP A 26 5.22 -5.52 -0.08
CA ASP A 26 6.54 -5.65 0.53
C ASP A 26 6.94 -4.30 1.15
N LEU A 27 7.12 -4.29 2.47
CA LEU A 27 7.53 -3.13 3.26
C LEU A 27 9.05 -3.06 3.47
N TRP A 28 9.80 -3.95 2.82
CA TRP A 28 11.24 -4.15 3.00
C TRP A 28 11.62 -4.49 4.45
N GLN A 29 12.93 -4.53 4.72
CA GLN A 29 13.45 -4.85 6.04
C GLN A 29 13.57 -3.62 6.95
N THR A 30 13.28 -3.81 8.23
CA THR A 30 13.65 -2.89 9.30
C THR A 30 13.93 -3.68 10.58
N GLY A 31 14.70 -3.11 11.51
CA GLY A 31 15.00 -3.69 12.82
C GLY A 31 14.82 -2.64 13.90
N ILE A 32 13.86 -2.85 14.81
CA ILE A 32 13.57 -1.92 15.90
C ILE A 32 13.12 -2.64 17.16
N THR A 33 13.66 -2.23 18.31
CA THR A 33 13.17 -2.66 19.63
C THR A 33 12.13 -1.67 20.14
N ILE A 34 10.88 -2.11 20.24
CA ILE A 34 9.78 -1.30 20.80
C ILE A 34 9.82 -1.42 22.33
N LYS A 35 10.41 -0.43 22.99
CA LYS A 35 10.52 -0.38 24.45
C LYS A 35 9.14 -0.28 25.12
N LYS A 36 9.05 -0.72 26.38
CA LYS A 36 7.85 -0.55 27.22
C LYS A 36 7.38 0.92 27.19
N GLY A 37 6.07 1.11 27.04
CA GLY A 37 5.44 2.43 26.94
C GLY A 37 5.47 3.06 25.53
N ARG A 38 6.09 2.41 24.54
CA ARG A 38 6.04 2.83 23.13
C ARG A 38 5.01 2.01 22.35
N ARG A 39 4.63 2.50 21.17
CA ARG A 39 3.66 1.86 20.27
C ARG A 39 4.21 1.82 18.86
N LEU A 40 3.85 0.77 18.13
CA LEU A 40 3.97 0.74 16.68
C LEU A 40 2.74 1.41 16.08
N ARG A 41 2.94 2.26 15.08
CA ARG A 41 1.86 2.85 14.28
C ARG A 41 2.02 2.40 12.84
N VAL A 42 0.90 2.09 12.20
CA VAL A 42 0.82 1.87 10.76
C VAL A 42 0.10 3.07 10.16
N GLU A 43 0.70 3.68 9.16
CA GLU A 43 0.09 4.77 8.39
C GLU A 43 -0.12 4.29 6.95
N ILE A 44 -1.34 4.49 6.44
CA ILE A 44 -1.71 4.11 5.09
C ILE A 44 -2.10 5.38 4.35
N ALA A 45 -1.42 5.64 3.25
CA ALA A 45 -1.68 6.76 2.36
C ALA A 45 -1.60 6.30 0.90
N SER A 46 -2.31 6.99 0.01
CA SER A 46 -2.28 6.72 -1.43
C SER A 46 -1.23 7.54 -2.19
N ALA A 47 -0.35 8.25 -1.47
CA ALA A 47 0.72 9.05 -2.03
C ALA A 47 1.87 9.21 -1.02
N ALA A 48 3.09 9.32 -1.55
CA ALA A 48 4.27 9.77 -0.79
C ALA A 48 5.19 10.54 -1.74
N PHE A 49 4.71 11.69 -2.22
CA PHE A 49 5.49 12.61 -3.03
C PHE A 49 6.47 13.39 -2.13
N PRO A 50 7.72 13.66 -2.55
CA PRO A 50 8.30 13.39 -3.87
C PRO A 50 8.98 12.02 -4.02
N MET A 51 8.94 11.15 -3.00
CA MET A 51 9.59 9.84 -3.05
C MET A 51 9.07 8.96 -4.20
N TRP A 52 7.78 9.02 -4.49
CA TRP A 52 7.18 8.39 -5.67
C TRP A 52 6.34 9.37 -6.49
N SER A 53 6.32 9.19 -7.82
CA SER A 53 5.45 9.98 -8.69
C SER A 53 3.98 9.77 -8.31
N ARG A 54 3.21 10.86 -8.29
CA ARG A 54 1.78 10.83 -7.94
C ARG A 54 1.02 9.92 -8.91
N ASN A 55 0.00 9.22 -8.44
CA ASN A 55 -0.92 8.50 -9.33
C ASN A 55 -2.04 9.44 -9.77
N LEU A 56 -2.24 9.58 -11.08
CA LEU A 56 -3.26 10.49 -11.65
C LEU A 56 -4.70 9.93 -11.52
N ASN A 57 -4.83 8.65 -11.17
CA ASN A 57 -6.09 7.93 -10.99
C ASN A 57 -7.01 7.86 -12.23
N THR A 58 -6.48 8.16 -13.42
CA THR A 58 -7.17 8.05 -14.72
C THR A 58 -7.08 6.66 -15.33
N GLY A 59 -6.08 5.86 -14.92
CA GLY A 59 -5.75 4.57 -15.52
C GLY A 59 -4.79 4.67 -16.72
N GLY A 60 -4.60 5.85 -17.30
CA GLY A 60 -3.73 6.05 -18.44
C GLY A 60 -2.26 6.33 -18.07
N HIS A 61 -1.52 7.03 -18.93
CA HIS A 61 -0.05 7.11 -18.82
C HIS A 61 0.39 8.15 -17.78
N ASN A 62 1.01 7.68 -16.69
CA ASN A 62 1.17 8.49 -15.49
C ASN A 62 2.18 9.64 -15.60
N GLU A 63 3.13 9.56 -16.54
CA GLU A 63 4.20 10.56 -16.70
C GLU A 63 3.92 11.56 -17.83
N THR A 64 2.94 11.28 -18.70
CA THR A 64 2.64 12.14 -19.86
C THR A 64 1.24 12.75 -19.83
N GLU A 65 0.33 12.18 -19.04
CA GLU A 65 -0.98 12.79 -18.85
C GLU A 65 -0.92 14.02 -17.97
N THR A 66 -1.78 14.98 -18.30
CA THR A 66 -1.97 16.22 -17.54
C THR A 66 -3.27 16.20 -16.73
N ALA A 67 -4.25 15.39 -17.16
CA ALA A 67 -5.51 15.21 -16.45
C ALA A 67 -5.31 14.31 -15.22
N HIS A 68 -6.02 14.61 -14.15
CA HIS A 68 -6.07 13.77 -12.95
C HIS A 68 -7.48 13.78 -12.37
N VAL A 69 -7.82 12.71 -11.65
CA VAL A 69 -9.14 12.55 -11.03
C VAL A 69 -8.95 12.31 -9.52
N PRO A 70 -9.66 13.02 -8.64
CA PRO A 70 -9.69 12.69 -7.21
C PRO A 70 -10.22 11.28 -7.00
N ALA A 71 -9.60 10.52 -6.10
CA ALA A 71 -10.02 9.16 -5.77
C ALA A 71 -10.27 9.02 -4.27
N THR A 72 -11.41 8.43 -3.91
CA THR A 72 -11.70 8.05 -2.53
C THR A 72 -11.21 6.63 -2.31
N GLN A 73 -10.23 6.46 -1.42
CA GLN A 73 -9.68 5.16 -1.08
C GLN A 73 -10.29 4.68 0.23
N THR A 74 -10.74 3.43 0.27
CA THR A 74 -11.30 2.82 1.48
C THR A 74 -10.45 1.62 1.86
N ILE A 75 -9.96 1.58 3.09
CA ILE A 75 -9.27 0.42 3.64
C ILE A 75 -10.28 -0.38 4.44
N LEU A 76 -10.60 -1.59 3.96
CA LEU A 76 -11.47 -2.52 4.67
C LEU A 76 -10.64 -3.29 5.71
N HIS A 77 -11.03 -3.20 6.97
CA HIS A 77 -10.40 -3.91 8.07
C HIS A 77 -11.49 -4.48 8.99
N SER A 78 -11.84 -5.73 8.76
CA SER A 78 -12.89 -6.46 9.49
C SER A 78 -12.59 -7.96 9.50
N ALA A 79 -13.42 -8.77 10.16
CA ALA A 79 -13.27 -10.22 10.12
C ALA A 79 -13.40 -10.80 8.69
N ALA A 80 -14.26 -10.22 7.85
CA ALA A 80 -14.42 -10.62 6.45
C ALA A 80 -13.28 -10.10 5.55
N TYR A 81 -12.67 -8.98 5.92
CA TYR A 81 -11.56 -8.35 5.20
C TYR A 81 -10.38 -8.09 6.17
N PRO A 82 -9.61 -9.13 6.54
CA PRO A 82 -8.63 -9.05 7.62
C PRO A 82 -7.30 -8.42 7.17
N SER A 83 -7.34 -7.17 6.71
CA SER A 83 -6.14 -6.39 6.37
C SER A 83 -5.19 -6.34 7.58
N HIS A 84 -3.91 -6.64 7.40
CA HIS A 84 -2.95 -6.71 8.51
C HIS A 84 -1.52 -6.39 8.05
N VAL A 85 -0.64 -6.15 9.03
CA VAL A 85 0.81 -6.07 8.81
C VAL A 85 1.45 -7.30 9.43
N VAL A 86 2.26 -8.02 8.65
CA VAL A 86 3.05 -9.15 9.14
C VAL A 86 4.34 -8.62 9.76
N LEU A 87 4.51 -8.82 11.06
CA LEU A 87 5.69 -8.39 11.80
C LEU A 87 6.57 -9.60 12.14
N PRO A 88 7.77 -9.75 11.55
CA PRO A 88 8.70 -10.78 11.97
C PRO A 88 9.22 -10.46 13.37
N ARG A 89 9.06 -11.41 14.30
CA ARG A 89 9.57 -11.29 15.67
C ARG A 89 10.84 -12.11 15.79
N VAL A 90 11.94 -11.44 16.12
CA VAL A 90 13.15 -12.12 16.61
C VAL A 90 12.90 -12.44 18.08
N GLY A 91 13.08 -13.71 18.47
CA GLY A 91 13.04 -14.09 19.88
C GLY A 91 14.08 -13.34 20.70
N THR A 92 13.93 -13.32 22.02
CA THR A 92 14.97 -12.76 22.89
C THR A 92 16.29 -13.49 22.61
N PRO A 93 17.41 -12.78 22.42
CA PRO A 93 18.73 -13.41 22.45
C PRO A 93 18.86 -14.22 23.74
N LYS A 94 19.37 -15.45 23.63
CA LYS A 94 19.75 -16.25 24.79
C LYS A 94 20.87 -15.58 25.57
#